data_AF-A0A6L5Y6S9-F1
#
_entry.id   AF-A0A6L5Y6S9-F1
#
_cell.length_a   1.000
_cell.length_b   1.000
_cell.length_c   1.000
_cell.angle_alpha   90.00
_cell.angle_beta   90.00
_cell.angle_gamma   90.00
#
_symmetry.space_group_name_H-M   'P 1'
#
loop_
_entity.id
_entity.type
_entity.pdbx_description
1 polymer ?
#
loop_
_entity_poly.entity_id
_entity_poly.type
_entity_poly.pdbx_seq_one_letter_code
_entity_poly.pdbx_strand_id
1 'polypeptide(L)'
;MLRNVLKLERRTEGNVDTKEMLNTVRDLEGFLHWAPDASDPAWMAGIRSIVEFQREDGFFALLEDFWVPSDARVDFIYIPTYLCSAVLMKAYRTDPGLLEGAVGRALARGLDCCTGRGLSGHGYEGLREQIRAVDFFLTAGVMDFLSDHPDMSRKFTEMFDRIGGQFAMMVRKENFRGAWGEDYGEDIRRIDEALHYTVFVYGTLLRGRSNHLGYLRGCPCIGRGILEGFDMYDVGSFPAIVPGEGRVRGELYRVNRRTLERLDMLEGNGSLYVRRRVRVAAEAYTDKSRCGDDGGAAACYAIVYEYLCGVEGLREIPFEQQPYRD
;
A
#
# COMPACT_ATOMS: atom_id res chain seq x y z
N MET A 1 -18.89 -27.33 -5.22
CA MET A 1 -19.58 -27.04 -3.94
C MET A 1 -19.85 -25.53 -3.94
N LEU A 2 -21.11 -25.10 -4.04
CA LEU A 2 -21.46 -23.69 -3.91
C LEU A 2 -21.05 -23.24 -2.50
N ARG A 3 -20.11 -22.30 -2.39
CA ARG A 3 -19.84 -21.63 -1.11
C ARG A 3 -21.13 -20.93 -0.67
N ASN A 4 -21.42 -20.96 0.64
CA ASN A 4 -22.52 -20.19 1.18
C ASN A 4 -22.30 -18.71 0.84
N VAL A 5 -23.33 -18.06 0.29
CA VAL A 5 -23.32 -16.62 0.03
C VAL A 5 -23.21 -15.91 1.36
N LEU A 6 -22.24 -14.99 1.48
CA LEU A 6 -22.10 -14.11 2.65
C LEU A 6 -23.42 -13.36 2.86
N LYS A 7 -24.02 -13.53 4.03
CA LYS A 7 -25.22 -12.82 4.45
C LYS A 7 -24.94 -12.15 5.79
N LEU A 8 -25.16 -10.84 5.83
CA LEU A 8 -24.96 -10.04 7.03
C LEU A 8 -26.30 -9.72 7.68
N GLU A 9 -26.39 -9.95 8.98
CA GLU A 9 -27.56 -9.64 9.79
C GLU A 9 -27.15 -8.80 11.00
N ARG A 10 -27.98 -7.79 11.30
CA ARG A 10 -27.78 -6.90 12.45
C ARG A 10 -28.51 -7.49 13.64
N ARG A 11 -27.88 -7.43 14.81
CA ARG A 11 -28.46 -7.92 16.08
C ARG A 11 -29.04 -6.75 16.87
N THR A 12 -30.28 -6.94 17.32
CA THR A 12 -31.04 -5.99 18.16
C THR A 12 -30.89 -6.35 19.65
N GLU A 13 -31.22 -5.42 20.54
CA GLU A 13 -31.30 -5.71 21.99
C GLU A 13 -32.20 -6.93 22.24
N GLY A 14 -31.65 -7.97 22.87
CA GLY A 14 -32.35 -9.24 23.18
C GLY A 14 -32.01 -10.43 22.28
N ASN A 15 -31.29 -10.23 21.17
CA ASN A 15 -30.83 -11.30 20.26
C ASN A 15 -29.33 -11.20 19.96
N VAL A 16 -28.52 -10.97 21.00
CA VAL A 16 -27.06 -10.84 20.89
C VAL A 16 -26.41 -12.19 21.18
N ASP A 17 -26.08 -12.94 20.13
CA ASP A 17 -25.17 -14.10 20.22
C ASP A 17 -23.77 -13.68 19.79
N THR A 18 -22.90 -13.43 20.78
CA THR A 18 -21.51 -13.03 20.56
C THR A 18 -20.73 -14.07 19.74
N LYS A 19 -21.01 -15.36 19.91
CA LYS A 19 -20.31 -16.42 19.18
C LYS A 19 -20.70 -16.39 17.70
N GLU A 20 -21.98 -16.20 17.41
CA GLU A 20 -22.46 -16.07 16.04
C GLU A 20 -21.88 -14.81 15.36
N MET A 21 -21.87 -13.67 16.05
CA MET A 21 -21.28 -12.44 15.51
C MET A 21 -19.77 -12.56 15.24
N LEU A 22 -19.03 -13.24 16.12
CA LEU A 22 -17.62 -13.55 15.88
C LEU A 22 -17.43 -14.47 14.67
N ASN A 23 -18.36 -15.40 14.43
CA ASN A 23 -18.36 -16.20 13.21
C ASN A 23 -18.64 -15.33 11.98
N THR A 24 -19.58 -14.39 12.04
CA THR A 24 -19.82 -13.43 10.95
C THR A 24 -18.57 -12.61 10.62
N VAL A 25 -17.80 -12.17 11.63
CA VAL A 25 -16.51 -11.48 11.43
C VAL A 25 -15.49 -12.39 10.73
N ARG A 26 -15.39 -13.66 11.15
CA ARG A 26 -14.50 -14.65 10.50
C ARG A 26 -14.91 -14.94 9.06
N ASP A 27 -16.21 -15.04 8.79
CA ASP A 27 -16.74 -15.24 7.45
C ASP A 27 -16.42 -14.05 6.55
N LEU A 28 -16.53 -12.81 7.07
CA LEU A 28 -16.10 -11.59 6.39
C LEU A 28 -14.60 -11.59 6.07
N GLU A 29 -13.74 -11.98 7.02
CA GLU A 29 -12.29 -12.14 6.77
C GLU A 29 -12.02 -13.19 5.70
N GLY A 30 -12.67 -14.37 5.81
CA GLY A 30 -12.56 -15.42 4.80
C GLY A 30 -13.01 -14.98 3.41
N PHE A 31 -14.06 -14.14 3.36
CA PHE A 31 -14.55 -13.54 2.13
C PHE A 31 -13.56 -12.52 1.55
N LEU A 32 -12.92 -11.69 2.39
CA LEU A 32 -11.86 -10.77 1.96
C LEU A 32 -10.65 -11.51 1.39
N HIS A 33 -10.23 -12.61 2.00
CA HIS A 33 -9.10 -13.41 1.51
C HIS A 33 -9.42 -14.24 0.27
N TRP A 34 -10.70 -14.48 -0.01
CA TRP A 34 -11.11 -15.17 -1.23
C TRP A 34 -10.84 -14.31 -2.46
N ALA A 35 -10.16 -14.86 -3.47
CA ALA A 35 -9.85 -14.18 -4.74
C ALA A 35 -10.63 -14.82 -5.91
N PRO A 36 -11.95 -14.61 -6.01
CA PRO A 36 -12.74 -15.11 -7.13
C PRO A 36 -12.51 -14.28 -8.41
N ASP A 37 -12.96 -14.85 -9.53
CA ASP A 37 -13.18 -14.09 -10.76
C ASP A 37 -14.24 -12.99 -10.52
N ALA A 38 -14.11 -11.84 -11.19
CA ALA A 38 -15.05 -10.72 -11.13
C ALA A 38 -16.51 -11.13 -11.37
N SER A 39 -16.69 -12.12 -12.24
CA SER A 39 -18.00 -12.63 -12.67
C SER A 39 -18.60 -13.68 -11.72
N ASP A 40 -17.90 -14.05 -10.64
CA ASP A 40 -18.40 -15.07 -9.71
C ASP A 40 -19.73 -14.63 -9.06
N PRO A 41 -20.82 -15.39 -9.25
CA PRO A 41 -22.13 -15.00 -8.72
C PRO A 41 -22.19 -14.90 -7.20
N ALA A 42 -21.42 -15.73 -6.47
CA ALA A 42 -21.38 -15.70 -5.01
C ALA A 42 -20.56 -14.52 -4.49
N TRP A 43 -19.50 -14.13 -5.21
CA TRP A 43 -18.79 -12.87 -4.96
C TRP A 43 -19.75 -11.67 -5.08
N MET A 44 -20.41 -11.56 -6.24
CA MET A 44 -21.32 -10.43 -6.50
C MET A 44 -22.53 -10.41 -5.56
N ALA A 45 -23.04 -11.56 -5.14
CA ALA A 45 -24.09 -11.64 -4.13
C ALA A 45 -23.59 -11.18 -2.74
N GLY A 46 -22.37 -11.53 -2.35
CA GLY A 46 -21.76 -11.02 -1.12
C GLY A 46 -21.53 -9.51 -1.14
N ILE A 47 -21.05 -8.95 -2.27
CA ILE A 47 -20.91 -7.51 -2.46
C ILE A 47 -22.26 -6.79 -2.29
N ARG A 48 -23.33 -7.31 -2.90
CA ARG A 48 -24.69 -6.76 -2.71
C ARG A 48 -25.13 -6.83 -1.25
N SER A 49 -24.93 -7.98 -0.58
CA SER A 49 -25.27 -8.12 0.84
C SER A 49 -24.53 -7.11 1.71
N ILE A 50 -23.26 -6.80 1.41
CA ILE A 50 -22.49 -5.78 2.15
C ILE A 50 -23.07 -4.38 1.92
N VAL A 51 -23.35 -4.02 0.67
CA VAL A 51 -23.91 -2.70 0.33
C VAL A 51 -25.27 -2.49 1.01
N GLU A 52 -26.15 -3.49 0.97
CA GLU A 52 -27.47 -3.46 1.61
C GLU A 52 -27.40 -3.42 3.14
N PHE A 53 -26.32 -3.96 3.71
CA PHE A 53 -26.12 -4.01 5.16
C PHE A 53 -25.68 -2.67 5.78
N GLN A 54 -25.16 -1.74 4.97
CA GLN A 54 -24.65 -0.47 5.45
C GLN A 54 -25.75 0.40 6.07
N ARG A 55 -25.48 0.95 7.25
CA ARG A 55 -26.38 1.89 7.94
C ARG A 55 -26.42 3.25 7.25
N GLU A 56 -27.39 4.08 7.64
CA GLU A 56 -27.49 5.49 7.24
C GLU A 56 -26.35 6.38 7.77
N ASP A 57 -25.66 5.96 8.83
CA ASP A 57 -24.44 6.64 9.33
C ASP A 57 -23.15 6.17 8.64
N GLY A 58 -23.22 5.16 7.76
CA GLY A 58 -22.10 4.65 6.97
C GLY A 58 -21.37 3.44 7.59
N PHE A 59 -21.70 3.08 8.83
CA PHE A 59 -21.10 1.91 9.48
C PHE A 59 -21.67 0.60 8.94
N PHE A 60 -20.84 -0.45 8.95
CA PHE A 60 -21.27 -1.83 8.74
C PHE A 60 -21.30 -2.57 10.08
N ALA A 61 -21.88 -1.95 11.11
CA ALA A 61 -21.91 -2.53 12.45
C ALA A 61 -22.74 -3.82 12.47
N LEU A 62 -22.42 -4.78 13.33
CA LEU A 62 -23.28 -5.93 13.65
C LEU A 62 -24.29 -5.61 14.77
N LEU A 63 -24.03 -4.54 15.54
CA LEU A 63 -24.92 -4.03 16.59
C LEU A 63 -25.73 -2.82 16.13
N GLU A 64 -26.88 -2.57 16.76
CA GLU A 64 -27.73 -1.41 16.52
C GLU A 64 -27.23 -0.13 17.20
N ASP A 65 -26.86 -0.22 18.47
CA ASP A 65 -26.36 0.91 19.24
C ASP A 65 -24.85 0.79 19.54
N PHE A 66 -24.29 1.91 20.00
CA PHE A 66 -22.89 2.03 20.40
C PHE A 66 -22.72 1.99 21.93
N TRP A 67 -23.82 1.80 22.67
CA TRP A 67 -23.89 1.78 24.14
C TRP A 67 -23.49 0.41 24.70
N VAL A 68 -22.43 -0.16 24.15
CA VAL A 68 -21.83 -1.42 24.55
C VAL A 68 -20.40 -1.21 25.08
N PRO A 69 -19.80 -2.19 25.78
CA PRO A 69 -18.40 -2.11 26.20
C PRO A 69 -17.44 -1.79 25.05
N SER A 70 -16.28 -1.21 25.38
CA SER A 70 -15.35 -0.74 24.34
C SER A 70 -14.84 -1.86 23.44
N ASP A 71 -14.55 -3.04 23.99
CA ASP A 71 -14.15 -4.23 23.22
C ASP A 71 -15.24 -4.67 22.24
N ALA A 72 -16.50 -4.73 22.71
CA ALA A 72 -17.63 -5.07 21.85
C ALA A 72 -17.84 -4.06 20.71
N ARG A 73 -17.58 -2.77 20.94
CA ARG A 73 -17.56 -1.80 19.83
C ARG A 73 -16.47 -2.11 18.81
N VAL A 74 -15.26 -2.48 19.25
CA VAL A 74 -14.19 -2.83 18.31
C VAL A 74 -14.59 -4.05 17.49
N ASP A 75 -14.94 -5.15 18.15
CA ASP A 75 -15.23 -6.43 17.51
C ASP A 75 -16.46 -6.40 16.61
N PHE A 76 -17.49 -5.63 16.99
CA PHE A 76 -18.81 -5.73 16.36
C PHE A 76 -19.28 -4.45 15.69
N ILE A 77 -18.53 -3.36 15.75
CA ILE A 77 -18.84 -2.12 15.02
C ILE A 77 -17.70 -1.76 14.08
N TYR A 78 -16.49 -1.60 14.63
CA TYR A 78 -15.35 -1.11 13.86
C TYR A 78 -14.74 -2.18 12.95
N ILE A 79 -14.46 -3.39 13.46
CA ILE A 79 -13.88 -4.47 12.65
C ILE A 79 -14.78 -4.86 11.47
N PRO A 80 -16.10 -5.07 11.62
CA PRO A 80 -17.00 -5.28 10.50
C PRO A 80 -16.99 -4.13 9.49
N THR A 81 -16.89 -2.88 9.96
CA THR A 81 -16.78 -1.69 9.10
C THR A 81 -15.50 -1.69 8.29
N TYR A 82 -14.36 -2.06 8.90
CA TYR A 82 -13.07 -2.15 8.22
C TYR A 82 -13.09 -3.27 7.18
N LEU A 83 -13.59 -4.45 7.54
CA LEU A 83 -13.67 -5.61 6.64
C LEU A 83 -14.60 -5.37 5.45
N CYS A 84 -15.80 -4.85 5.68
CA CYS A 84 -16.72 -4.52 4.60
C CYS A 84 -16.12 -3.48 3.65
N SER A 85 -15.49 -2.43 4.19
CA SER A 85 -14.81 -1.40 3.38
C SER A 85 -13.65 -2.00 2.58
N ALA A 86 -12.84 -2.88 3.18
CA ALA A 86 -11.77 -3.60 2.49
C ALA A 86 -12.31 -4.53 1.38
N VAL A 87 -13.43 -5.23 1.61
CA VAL A 87 -14.06 -6.06 0.59
C VAL A 87 -14.58 -5.23 -0.59
N LEU A 88 -15.25 -4.10 -0.32
CA LEU A 88 -15.71 -3.20 -1.38
C LEU A 88 -14.54 -2.59 -2.17
N MET A 89 -13.45 -2.24 -1.48
CA MET A 89 -12.20 -1.78 -2.11
C MET A 89 -11.60 -2.88 -3.01
N LYS A 90 -11.59 -4.13 -2.54
CA LYS A 90 -11.12 -5.27 -3.33
C LYS A 90 -12.00 -5.49 -4.56
N ALA A 91 -13.33 -5.37 -4.42
CA ALA A 91 -14.26 -5.52 -5.54
C ALA A 91 -14.00 -4.50 -6.65
N TYR A 92 -13.67 -3.26 -6.32
CA TYR A 92 -13.24 -2.25 -7.31
C TYR A 92 -12.02 -2.73 -8.12
N ARG A 93 -11.00 -3.30 -7.47
CA ARG A 93 -9.80 -3.75 -8.18
C ARG A 93 -10.10 -4.84 -9.21
N THR A 94 -11.14 -5.61 -8.95
CA THR A 94 -11.59 -6.71 -9.80
C THR A 94 -12.51 -6.22 -10.93
N ASP A 95 -13.33 -5.20 -10.67
CA ASP A 95 -14.17 -4.54 -11.66
C ASP A 95 -14.29 -3.03 -11.35
N PRO A 96 -13.47 -2.18 -12.01
CA PRO A 96 -13.47 -0.74 -11.79
C PRO A 96 -14.83 -0.05 -12.00
N GLY A 97 -15.69 -0.61 -12.86
CA GLY A 97 -17.03 -0.07 -13.14
C GLY A 97 -17.96 -0.09 -11.92
N LEU A 98 -17.68 -0.92 -10.91
CA LEU A 98 -18.49 -0.98 -9.69
C LEU A 98 -18.47 0.33 -8.89
N LEU A 99 -17.46 1.18 -9.07
CA LEU A 99 -17.41 2.47 -8.36
C LEU A 99 -18.47 3.48 -8.83
N GLU A 100 -19.02 3.33 -10.03
CA GLU A 100 -19.97 4.30 -10.60
C GLU A 100 -21.38 4.23 -9.96
N GLY A 101 -21.57 3.42 -8.91
CA GLY A 101 -22.89 3.14 -8.33
C GLY A 101 -22.93 3.04 -6.81
N ALA A 102 -23.75 2.09 -6.33
CA ALA A 102 -23.99 1.90 -4.90
C ALA A 102 -22.74 1.43 -4.14
N VAL A 103 -21.87 0.62 -4.78
CA VAL A 103 -20.61 0.14 -4.20
C VAL A 103 -19.67 1.31 -3.90
N GLY A 104 -19.45 2.22 -4.87
CA GLY A 104 -18.60 3.40 -4.65
C GLY A 104 -19.10 4.31 -3.53
N ARG A 105 -20.41 4.58 -3.49
CA ARG A 105 -21.02 5.36 -2.39
C ARG A 105 -20.88 4.67 -1.04
N ALA A 106 -21.10 3.35 -0.99
CA ALA A 106 -20.98 2.59 0.24
C ALA A 106 -19.53 2.55 0.73
N LEU A 107 -18.57 2.34 -0.17
CA LEU A 107 -17.15 2.37 0.12
C LEU A 107 -16.73 3.74 0.68
N ALA A 108 -17.08 4.86 0.00
CA ALA A 108 -16.71 6.20 0.46
C ALA A 108 -17.18 6.48 1.90
N ARG A 109 -18.45 6.17 2.20
CA ARG A 109 -19.03 6.33 3.55
C ARG A 109 -18.39 5.39 4.57
N GLY A 110 -18.06 4.17 4.16
CA GLY A 110 -17.34 3.19 4.98
C GLY A 110 -15.94 3.65 5.34
N LEU A 111 -15.18 4.16 4.36
CA LEU A 111 -13.84 4.71 4.56
C LEU A 111 -13.85 5.90 5.53
N ASP A 112 -14.84 6.79 5.42
CA ASP A 112 -15.02 7.87 6.40
C ASP A 112 -15.23 7.33 7.81
N CYS A 113 -16.06 6.30 7.98
CA CYS A 113 -16.26 5.64 9.27
C CYS A 113 -14.99 4.96 9.79
N CYS A 114 -14.16 4.39 8.90
CA CYS A 114 -12.88 3.78 9.26
C CYS A 114 -11.92 4.77 9.92
N THR A 115 -12.07 6.07 9.66
CA THR A 115 -11.20 7.10 10.24
C THR A 115 -11.44 7.37 11.73
N GLY A 116 -12.59 6.95 12.27
CA GLY A 116 -13.01 7.34 13.63
C GLY A 116 -12.08 6.90 14.76
N ARG A 117 -11.27 5.86 14.54
CA ARG A 117 -10.32 5.33 15.55
C ARG A 117 -8.88 5.18 15.06
N GLY A 118 -8.54 5.69 13.89
CA GLY A 118 -7.18 5.51 13.35
C GLY A 118 -6.84 4.05 13.05
N LEU A 119 -7.86 3.22 12.75
CA LEU A 119 -7.77 1.76 12.65
C LEU A 119 -7.31 1.03 13.94
N SER A 120 -7.14 1.73 15.06
CA SER A 120 -6.79 1.12 16.34
C SER A 120 -8.05 0.64 17.07
N GLY A 121 -7.93 -0.45 17.83
CA GLY A 121 -8.99 -0.82 18.77
C GLY A 121 -8.79 -0.12 20.11
N HIS A 122 -8.90 -0.83 21.24
CA HIS A 122 -9.03 -0.20 22.56
C HIS A 122 -7.91 -0.61 23.53
N GLY A 123 -7.61 0.31 24.46
CA GLY A 123 -6.76 0.03 25.60
C GLY A 123 -5.36 -0.47 25.18
N TYR A 124 -4.96 -1.59 25.77
CA TYR A 124 -3.62 -2.16 25.62
C TYR A 124 -3.45 -3.03 24.35
N GLU A 125 -4.56 -3.38 23.66
CA GLU A 125 -4.52 -4.18 22.41
C GLU A 125 -4.45 -3.32 21.14
N GLY A 126 -4.48 -1.99 21.28
CA GLY A 126 -4.66 -1.08 20.15
C GLY A 126 -3.65 -1.23 19.01
N LEU A 127 -2.39 -1.61 19.30
CA LEU A 127 -1.38 -1.84 18.27
C LEU A 127 -1.64 -3.14 17.47
N ARG A 128 -1.97 -4.23 18.17
CA ARG A 128 -2.33 -5.52 17.55
C ARG A 128 -3.52 -5.36 16.60
N GLU A 129 -4.53 -4.64 17.06
CA GLU A 129 -5.75 -4.40 16.29
C GLU A 129 -5.48 -3.46 15.10
N GLN A 130 -4.61 -2.46 15.26
CA GLN A 130 -4.20 -1.59 14.16
C GLN A 130 -3.41 -2.35 13.09
N ILE A 131 -2.49 -3.24 13.48
CA ILE A 131 -1.76 -4.12 12.56
C ILE A 131 -2.75 -4.97 11.75
N ARG A 132 -3.68 -5.65 12.44
CA ARG A 132 -4.71 -6.48 11.80
C ARG A 132 -5.59 -5.66 10.84
N ALA A 133 -6.02 -4.48 11.24
CA ALA A 133 -6.84 -3.61 10.39
C ALA A 133 -6.08 -3.13 9.14
N VAL A 134 -4.79 -2.78 9.27
CA VAL A 134 -3.95 -2.42 8.12
C VAL A 134 -3.80 -3.60 7.16
N ASP A 135 -3.67 -4.82 7.66
CA ASP A 135 -3.59 -6.02 6.83
C ASP A 135 -4.85 -6.29 6.01
N PHE A 136 -6.03 -5.96 6.52
CA PHE A 136 -7.27 -6.04 5.73
C PHE A 136 -7.18 -5.15 4.49
N PHE A 137 -6.73 -3.91 4.67
CA PHE A 137 -6.61 -2.95 3.58
C PHE A 137 -5.46 -3.29 2.62
N LEU A 138 -4.33 -3.80 3.13
CA LEU A 138 -3.25 -4.33 2.28
C LEU A 138 -3.75 -5.49 1.42
N THR A 139 -4.51 -6.42 2.01
CA THR A 139 -5.14 -7.55 1.30
C THR A 139 -6.12 -7.06 0.23
N ALA A 140 -6.82 -5.96 0.49
CA ALA A 140 -7.72 -5.33 -0.47
C ALA A 140 -7.00 -4.53 -1.58
N GLY A 141 -5.69 -4.30 -1.46
CA GLY A 141 -4.92 -3.52 -2.43
C GLY A 141 -5.05 -2.01 -2.24
N VAL A 142 -5.09 -1.55 -1.00
CA VAL A 142 -5.17 -0.12 -0.63
C VAL A 142 -4.11 0.76 -1.29
N MET A 143 -2.90 0.25 -1.54
CA MET A 143 -1.83 1.03 -2.14
C MET A 143 -2.16 1.50 -3.56
N ASP A 144 -2.70 0.59 -4.39
CA ASP A 144 -3.14 0.90 -5.74
C ASP A 144 -4.40 1.79 -5.68
N PHE A 145 -5.36 1.42 -4.82
CA PHE A 145 -6.60 2.15 -4.66
C PHE A 145 -6.40 3.62 -4.27
N LEU A 146 -5.53 3.91 -3.28
CA LEU A 146 -5.26 5.28 -2.85
C LEU A 146 -4.50 6.10 -3.90
N SER A 147 -3.75 5.43 -4.78
CA SER A 147 -3.07 6.08 -5.91
C SER A 147 -4.08 6.49 -7.00
N ASP A 148 -5.05 5.63 -7.28
CA ASP A 148 -6.06 5.85 -8.33
C ASP A 148 -7.19 6.79 -7.86
N HIS A 149 -7.62 6.68 -6.60
CA HIS A 149 -8.80 7.35 -6.04
C HIS A 149 -8.52 8.10 -4.72
N PRO A 150 -7.50 8.98 -4.66
CA PRO A 150 -7.09 9.63 -3.42
C PRO A 150 -8.20 10.48 -2.77
N ASP A 151 -9.13 10.99 -3.58
CA ASP A 151 -10.22 11.88 -3.17
C ASP A 151 -11.50 11.16 -2.74
N MET A 152 -11.61 9.84 -2.91
CA MET A 152 -12.82 9.10 -2.49
C MET A 152 -13.06 9.20 -0.98
N SER A 153 -11.99 9.18 -0.19
CA SER A 153 -12.00 9.66 1.20
C SER A 153 -10.61 10.21 1.54
N ARG A 154 -10.43 11.52 1.34
CA ARG A 154 -9.18 12.21 1.66
C ARG A 154 -8.75 12.01 3.11
N LYS A 155 -9.72 11.94 4.04
CA LYS A 155 -9.46 11.68 5.46
C LYS A 155 -8.85 10.29 5.67
N PHE A 156 -9.38 9.28 4.99
CA PHE A 156 -8.84 7.92 5.05
C PHE A 156 -7.44 7.86 4.42
N THR A 157 -7.24 8.47 3.26
CA THR A 157 -5.93 8.58 2.59
C THR A 157 -4.88 9.18 3.51
N GLU A 158 -5.16 10.33 4.12
CA GLU A 158 -4.26 11.00 5.05
C GLU A 158 -4.02 10.20 6.34
N MET A 159 -5.03 9.49 6.84
CA MET A 159 -4.89 8.59 7.99
C MET A 159 -3.95 7.43 7.68
N PHE A 160 -4.11 6.79 6.52
CA PHE A 160 -3.31 5.65 6.12
C PHE A 160 -1.83 6.04 5.91
N ASP A 161 -1.58 7.22 5.30
CA ASP A 161 -0.23 7.79 5.18
C ASP A 161 0.41 8.04 6.56
N ARG A 162 -0.35 8.51 7.56
CA ARG A 162 0.15 8.71 8.93
C ARG A 162 0.51 7.38 9.61
N ILE A 163 -0.32 6.35 9.44
CA ILE A 163 -0.07 5.00 9.99
C ILE A 163 1.21 4.42 9.38
N GLY A 164 1.38 4.51 8.06
CA GLY A 164 2.61 4.09 7.39
C GLY A 164 3.85 4.82 7.93
N GLY A 165 3.75 6.14 8.15
CA GLY A 165 4.82 6.91 8.77
C GLY A 165 5.14 6.48 10.21
N GLN A 166 4.12 6.13 11.00
CA GLN A 166 4.28 5.59 12.35
C GLN A 166 5.04 4.27 12.33
N PHE A 167 4.63 3.30 11.49
CA PHE A 167 5.30 2.01 11.37
C PHE A 167 6.74 2.14 10.85
N ALA A 168 6.99 3.01 9.86
CA ALA A 168 8.34 3.32 9.42
C ALA A 168 9.22 3.89 10.55
N MET A 169 8.63 4.67 11.47
CA MET A 169 9.36 5.19 12.64
C MET A 169 9.66 4.09 13.66
N MET A 170 8.75 3.14 13.86
CA MET A 170 8.95 1.97 14.72
C MET A 170 10.07 1.08 14.21
N VAL A 171 10.10 0.80 12.89
CA VAL A 171 11.19 0.08 12.24
C VAL A 171 12.53 0.78 12.45
N ARG A 172 12.61 2.10 12.23
CA ARG A 172 13.84 2.87 12.43
C ARG A 172 14.36 2.88 13.87
N LYS A 173 13.46 2.82 14.86
CA LYS A 173 13.79 2.82 16.29
C LYS A 173 13.99 1.42 16.87
N GLU A 174 13.77 0.37 16.07
CA GLU A 174 13.72 -1.02 16.51
C GLU A 174 12.81 -1.23 17.74
N ASN A 175 11.69 -0.52 17.79
CA ASN A 175 10.73 -0.59 18.89
C ASN A 175 9.38 -1.13 18.41
N PHE A 176 9.13 -2.39 18.72
CA PHE A 176 7.94 -3.15 18.26
C PHE A 176 7.07 -3.66 19.41
N ARG A 177 7.33 -3.20 20.64
CA ARG A 177 6.72 -3.79 21.84
C ARG A 177 5.28 -3.33 22.04
N GLY A 178 4.39 -4.29 22.28
CA GLY A 178 3.05 -4.07 22.81
C GLY A 178 3.06 -3.65 24.28
N ALA A 179 1.89 -3.33 24.80
CA ALA A 179 1.74 -2.88 26.19
C ALA A 179 2.12 -3.96 27.23
N TRP A 180 2.03 -5.24 26.86
CA TRP A 180 2.37 -6.37 27.72
C TRP A 180 3.68 -7.04 27.31
N GLY A 181 4.48 -6.39 26.46
CA GLY A 181 5.76 -6.90 26.01
C GLY A 181 5.67 -7.83 24.79
N GLU A 182 4.49 -7.94 24.16
CA GLU A 182 4.33 -8.61 22.86
C GLU A 182 5.30 -8.04 21.84
N ASP A 183 5.77 -8.87 20.91
CA ASP A 183 6.68 -8.46 19.85
C ASP A 183 5.94 -8.49 18.51
N TYR A 184 5.75 -7.32 17.91
CA TYR A 184 5.14 -7.18 16.58
C TYR A 184 6.17 -6.90 15.48
N GLY A 185 7.46 -7.20 15.73
CA GLY A 185 8.54 -6.81 14.84
C GLY A 185 8.45 -7.43 13.44
N GLU A 186 7.95 -8.66 13.33
CA GLU A 186 7.72 -9.32 12.03
C GLU A 186 6.60 -8.63 11.25
N ASP A 187 5.43 -8.47 11.86
CA ASP A 187 4.27 -7.84 11.24
C ASP A 187 4.52 -6.40 10.82
N ILE A 188 5.12 -5.59 11.70
CA ILE A 188 5.38 -4.17 11.43
C ILE A 188 6.40 -4.02 10.29
N ARG A 189 7.43 -4.87 10.21
CA ARG A 189 8.38 -4.84 9.10
C ARG A 189 7.73 -5.25 7.79
N ARG A 190 6.92 -6.32 7.81
CA ARG A 190 6.17 -6.77 6.63
C ARG A 190 5.22 -5.68 6.13
N ILE A 191 4.50 -5.02 7.03
CA ILE A 191 3.62 -3.91 6.69
C ILE A 191 4.42 -2.70 6.18
N ASP A 192 5.50 -2.29 6.86
CA ASP A 192 6.37 -1.20 6.41
C ASP A 192 6.86 -1.47 4.98
N GLU A 193 7.28 -2.70 4.70
CA GLU A 193 7.68 -3.15 3.38
C GLU A 193 6.54 -3.07 2.35
N ALA A 194 5.32 -3.47 2.70
CA ALA A 194 4.17 -3.39 1.83
C ALA A 194 3.69 -1.95 1.56
N LEU A 195 3.96 -1.02 2.47
CA LEU A 195 3.54 0.39 2.39
C LEU A 195 4.56 1.30 1.68
N HIS A 196 5.72 0.78 1.31
CA HIS A 196 6.77 1.56 0.68
C HIS A 196 7.23 0.96 -0.63
N TYR A 197 7.72 1.83 -1.50
CA TYR A 197 8.33 1.50 -2.77
C TYR A 197 9.84 1.69 -2.66
N THR A 198 10.58 0.82 -3.35
CA THR A 198 11.99 1.07 -3.65
C THR A 198 12.06 1.84 -4.96
N VAL A 199 12.75 2.97 -4.99
CA VAL A 199 13.08 3.68 -6.24
C VAL A 199 14.58 3.63 -6.50
N PHE A 200 14.95 3.39 -7.75
CA PHE A 200 16.31 3.49 -8.24
C PHE A 200 16.49 4.81 -9.00
N VAL A 201 17.41 5.64 -8.54
CA VAL A 201 17.69 6.95 -9.13
C VAL A 201 19.10 7.01 -9.69
N TYR A 202 19.24 7.59 -10.89
CA TYR A 202 20.48 7.57 -11.68
C TYR A 202 20.86 8.95 -12.25
N GLY A 203 20.06 9.99 -11.98
CA GLY A 203 20.24 11.34 -12.52
C GLY A 203 20.08 12.45 -11.48
N THR A 204 19.23 13.44 -11.78
CA THR A 204 19.04 14.68 -10.98
C THR A 204 18.54 14.43 -9.54
N LEU A 205 18.06 13.22 -9.24
CA LEU A 205 17.61 12.78 -7.93
C LEU A 205 18.72 12.17 -7.05
N LEU A 206 19.90 11.88 -7.60
CA LEU A 206 21.04 11.36 -6.84
C LEU A 206 21.42 12.31 -5.69
N ARG A 207 21.95 11.77 -4.58
CA ARG A 207 22.39 12.58 -3.44
C ARG A 207 23.35 13.69 -3.90
N GLY A 208 23.02 14.94 -3.53
CA GLY A 208 23.80 16.13 -3.88
C GLY A 208 23.42 16.78 -5.21
N ARG A 209 22.46 16.22 -5.96
CA ARG A 209 21.90 16.81 -7.18
C ARG A 209 20.68 17.71 -6.89
N SER A 210 20.33 18.52 -7.89
CA SER A 210 19.33 19.60 -7.80
C SER A 210 17.98 19.16 -7.26
N ASN A 211 17.46 17.99 -7.68
CA ASN A 211 16.14 17.51 -7.28
C ASN A 211 16.15 16.70 -5.97
N HIS A 212 17.31 16.31 -5.45
CA HIS A 212 17.39 15.45 -4.27
C HIS A 212 16.74 16.07 -3.01
N LEU A 213 17.07 17.34 -2.72
CA LEU A 213 16.58 18.01 -1.51
C LEU A 213 15.06 18.24 -1.53
N GLY A 214 14.48 18.45 -2.72
CA GLY A 214 13.05 18.68 -2.88
C GLY A 214 12.21 17.41 -2.73
N TYR A 215 12.73 16.26 -3.20
CA TYR A 215 11.93 15.05 -3.40
C TYR A 215 12.33 13.88 -2.49
N LEU A 216 13.62 13.68 -2.23
CA LEU A 216 14.12 12.50 -1.50
C LEU A 216 14.67 12.83 -0.11
N ARG A 217 14.62 14.09 0.32
CA ARG A 217 15.04 14.48 1.67
C ARG A 217 14.26 13.71 2.74
N GLY A 218 15.00 13.03 3.63
CA GLY A 218 14.43 12.23 4.72
C GLY A 218 13.97 10.82 4.32
N CYS A 219 13.99 10.49 3.02
CA CYS A 219 13.77 9.12 2.56
C CYS A 219 14.98 8.25 2.92
N PRO A 220 14.79 7.06 3.49
CA PRO A 220 15.90 6.15 3.77
C PRO A 220 16.65 5.80 2.48
N CYS A 221 17.95 6.10 2.46
CA CYS A 221 18.85 5.54 1.47
C CYS A 221 19.09 4.06 1.83
N ILE A 222 18.75 3.17 0.90
CA ILE A 222 18.92 1.72 1.05
C ILE A 222 20.36 1.34 0.69
N GLY A 223 20.97 2.06 -0.25
CA GLY A 223 22.31 1.76 -0.73
C GLY A 223 22.57 2.25 -2.15
N ARG A 224 23.71 1.81 -2.70
CA ARG A 224 24.05 1.97 -4.13
C ARG A 224 23.69 0.71 -4.89
N GLY A 225 23.36 0.86 -6.16
CA GLY A 225 23.05 -0.26 -7.04
C GLY A 225 23.47 -0.05 -8.48
N ILE A 226 23.51 -1.17 -9.20
CA ILE A 226 23.71 -1.25 -10.64
C ILE A 226 22.44 -1.86 -11.24
N LEU A 227 21.86 -1.14 -12.20
CA LEU A 227 20.81 -1.62 -13.08
C LEU A 227 21.45 -2.13 -14.38
N GLU A 228 21.17 -3.37 -14.76
CA GLU A 228 21.69 -4.00 -15.99
C GLU A 228 20.58 -4.07 -17.05
N GLY A 229 20.98 -4.11 -18.34
CA GLY A 229 20.04 -4.14 -19.45
C GLY A 229 19.50 -2.76 -19.86
N PHE A 230 20.25 -1.70 -19.53
CA PHE A 230 19.88 -0.33 -19.85
C PHE A 230 21.11 0.47 -20.29
N ASP A 231 20.92 1.24 -21.35
CA ASP A 231 21.92 2.19 -21.85
C ASP A 231 21.54 3.60 -21.36
N MET A 232 22.56 4.42 -21.06
CA MET A 232 22.38 5.79 -20.59
C MET A 232 22.76 6.79 -21.68
N TYR A 233 21.93 7.80 -21.90
CA TYR A 233 22.17 8.86 -22.89
C TYR A 233 22.09 10.25 -22.25
N ASP A 234 22.90 11.15 -22.77
CA ASP A 234 22.83 12.57 -22.45
C ASP A 234 21.74 13.24 -23.28
N VAL A 235 20.61 13.59 -22.65
CA VAL A 235 19.50 14.32 -23.27
C VAL A 235 19.59 15.83 -22.98
N GLY A 236 20.75 16.32 -22.57
CA GLY A 236 21.04 17.74 -22.37
C GLY A 236 21.12 18.12 -20.89
N SER A 237 19.98 18.36 -20.25
CA SER A 237 19.96 18.84 -18.84
C SER A 237 19.92 17.72 -17.80
N PHE A 238 19.81 16.47 -18.24
CA PHE A 238 19.67 15.30 -17.38
C PHE A 238 20.02 14.03 -18.18
N PRO A 239 20.37 12.93 -17.50
CA PRO A 239 20.56 11.65 -18.17
C PRO A 239 19.21 10.94 -18.39
N ALA A 240 19.11 10.22 -19.50
CA ALA A 240 18.01 9.32 -19.80
C ALA A 240 18.52 7.88 -19.85
N ILE A 241 17.66 6.92 -19.51
CA ILE A 241 17.94 5.49 -19.70
C ILE A 241 16.89 4.85 -20.60
N VAL A 242 17.34 3.94 -21.45
CA VAL A 242 16.47 3.14 -22.34
C VAL A 242 16.92 1.67 -22.28
N PRO A 243 16.04 0.69 -22.57
CA PRO A 243 16.44 -0.71 -22.63
C PRO A 243 17.61 -0.92 -23.61
N GLY A 244 18.60 -1.70 -23.20
CA GLY A 244 19.85 -1.90 -23.95
C GLY A 244 20.70 -3.03 -23.35
N GLU A 245 22.00 -3.06 -23.67
CA GLU A 245 22.94 -4.09 -23.18
C GLU A 245 23.87 -3.56 -22.09
N GLY A 246 23.80 -2.27 -21.79
CA GLY A 246 24.63 -1.57 -20.84
C GLY A 246 24.23 -1.73 -19.38
N ARG A 247 24.85 -0.89 -18.55
CA ARG A 247 24.70 -0.85 -17.10
C ARG A 247 24.59 0.59 -16.61
N VAL A 248 23.80 0.79 -15.56
CA VAL A 248 23.54 2.11 -14.97
C VAL A 248 23.85 2.10 -13.48
N ARG A 249 24.71 3.02 -13.02
CA ARG A 249 24.96 3.26 -11.58
C ARG A 249 23.92 4.21 -11.00
N GLY A 250 23.48 3.90 -9.79
CA GLY A 250 22.53 4.74 -9.08
C GLY A 250 22.45 4.47 -7.60
N GLU A 251 21.43 5.08 -6.99
CA GLU A 251 21.12 4.97 -5.57
C GLU A 251 19.69 4.42 -5.40
N LEU A 252 19.51 3.60 -4.36
CA LEU A 252 18.23 3.02 -3.98
C LEU A 252 17.65 3.78 -2.79
N TYR A 253 16.39 4.21 -2.90
CA TYR A 253 15.68 4.89 -1.81
C TYR A 253 14.36 4.20 -1.49
N ARG A 254 14.01 4.17 -0.21
CA ARG A 254 12.68 3.79 0.25
C ARG A 254 11.80 5.04 0.26
N VAL A 255 10.69 4.99 -0.47
CA VAL A 255 9.75 6.11 -0.60
C VAL A 255 8.33 5.61 -0.31
N ASN A 256 7.50 6.44 0.32
CA ASN A 256 6.08 6.14 0.46
C ASN A 256 5.32 6.52 -0.83
N ARG A 257 4.04 6.18 -0.91
CA ARG A 257 3.16 6.49 -2.03
C ARG A 257 3.17 7.96 -2.43
N ARG A 258 3.08 8.87 -1.46
CA ARG A 258 3.06 10.33 -1.73
C ARG A 258 4.35 10.84 -2.35
N THR A 259 5.51 10.36 -1.88
CA THR A 259 6.79 10.66 -2.55
C THR A 259 6.84 10.01 -3.93
N LEU A 260 6.32 8.78 -4.02
CA LEU A 260 5.92 8.07 -5.24
C LEU A 260 5.41 9.00 -6.35
N GLU A 261 4.24 9.57 -6.07
CA GLU A 261 3.46 10.44 -6.96
C GLU A 261 4.16 11.76 -7.27
N ARG A 262 4.90 12.32 -6.31
CA ARG A 262 5.69 13.53 -6.55
C ARG A 262 6.82 13.29 -7.55
N LEU A 263 7.45 12.12 -7.50
CA LEU A 263 8.45 11.73 -8.51
C LEU A 263 7.78 11.55 -9.88
N ASP A 264 6.57 10.98 -9.95
CA ASP A 264 5.84 10.85 -11.22
C ASP A 264 5.56 12.18 -11.90
N MET A 265 5.12 13.17 -11.11
CA MET A 265 4.87 14.51 -11.63
C MET A 265 6.16 15.20 -12.09
N LEU A 266 7.28 14.97 -11.39
CA LEU A 266 8.59 15.52 -11.76
C LEU A 266 9.09 14.91 -13.08
N GLU A 267 9.01 13.59 -13.21
CA GLU A 267 9.55 12.84 -14.34
C GLU A 267 8.57 12.79 -15.53
N GLY A 268 7.36 13.36 -15.40
CA GLY A 268 6.37 13.33 -16.47
C GLY A 268 5.95 11.90 -16.87
N ASN A 269 5.71 11.05 -15.87
CA ASN A 269 5.35 9.64 -16.07
C ASN A 269 4.18 9.47 -17.07
N GLY A 270 4.35 8.59 -18.06
CA GLY A 270 3.42 8.34 -19.16
C GLY A 270 3.58 9.29 -20.36
N SER A 271 4.49 10.27 -20.30
CA SER A 271 4.74 11.21 -21.40
C SER A 271 6.22 11.36 -21.76
N LEU A 272 7.07 11.67 -20.76
CA LEU A 272 8.52 11.82 -20.93
C LEU A 272 9.25 10.55 -20.49
N TYR A 273 8.86 10.02 -19.34
CA TYR A 273 9.34 8.75 -18.81
C TYR A 273 8.18 7.79 -18.52
N VAL A 274 8.48 6.52 -18.28
CA VAL A 274 7.52 5.53 -17.76
C VAL A 274 8.11 4.79 -16.56
N ARG A 275 7.31 4.60 -15.50
CA ARG A 275 7.69 3.72 -14.39
C ARG A 275 7.86 2.28 -14.87
N ARG A 276 9.00 1.67 -14.56
CA ARG A 276 9.22 0.23 -14.69
C ARG A 276 9.64 -0.37 -13.37
N ARG A 277 9.14 -1.57 -13.07
CA ARG A 277 9.62 -2.37 -11.95
C ARG A 277 10.69 -3.32 -12.46
N VAL A 278 11.94 -3.06 -12.09
CA VAL A 278 13.13 -3.78 -12.58
C VAL A 278 13.92 -4.37 -11.41
N ARG A 279 14.73 -5.38 -11.69
CA ARG A 279 15.65 -5.96 -10.70
C ARG A 279 16.97 -5.19 -10.73
N VAL A 280 17.43 -4.72 -9.58
CA VAL A 280 18.67 -3.94 -9.41
C VAL A 280 19.64 -4.73 -8.54
N ALA A 281 20.88 -4.89 -8.99
CA ALA A 281 21.95 -5.46 -8.18
C ALA A 281 22.45 -4.40 -7.19
N ALA A 282 22.41 -4.66 -5.89
CA ALA A 282 22.94 -3.73 -4.91
C ALA A 282 24.44 -3.95 -4.72
N GLU A 283 25.22 -2.87 -4.77
CA GLU A 283 26.67 -2.92 -4.53
C GLU A 283 27.00 -2.84 -3.03
N ALA A 284 26.18 -2.12 -2.26
CA ALA A 284 26.31 -2.00 -0.82
C ALA A 284 24.96 -1.65 -0.20
N TYR A 285 24.48 -2.47 0.74
CA TYR A 285 23.28 -2.19 1.54
C TYR A 285 23.67 -1.46 2.82
N THR A 286 22.92 -0.40 3.14
CA THR A 286 22.85 0.15 4.50
C THR A 286 21.74 -0.51 5.33
N ASP A 287 20.77 -1.16 4.68
CA ASP A 287 19.67 -1.91 5.31
C ASP A 287 19.73 -3.40 4.90
N LYS A 288 20.09 -4.28 5.85
CA LYS A 288 20.32 -5.72 5.61
C LYS A 288 19.04 -6.56 5.51
N SER A 289 17.86 -6.00 5.81
CA SER A 289 16.60 -6.76 5.86
C SER A 289 16.04 -7.18 4.50
N ARG A 290 16.74 -6.85 3.39
CA ARG A 290 16.30 -7.10 2.00
C ARG A 290 17.30 -7.90 1.16
N CYS A 291 18.34 -8.45 1.78
CA CYS A 291 19.18 -9.43 1.10
C CYS A 291 18.42 -10.75 1.01
N GLY A 292 18.22 -11.28 -0.21
CA GLY A 292 17.89 -12.70 -0.36
C GLY A 292 19.07 -13.53 0.14
N ASP A 293 18.80 -14.58 0.93
CA ASP A 293 19.79 -15.53 1.47
C ASP A 293 20.44 -16.41 0.38
N ASP A 294 20.12 -16.18 -0.90
CA ASP A 294 20.73 -16.85 -2.02
C ASP A 294 22.09 -16.20 -2.28
N GLY A 295 23.19 -16.91 -2.03
CA GLY A 295 24.59 -16.45 -2.06
C GLY A 295 25.14 -15.90 -3.39
N GLY A 296 24.36 -15.11 -4.13
CA GLY A 296 24.78 -14.17 -5.18
C GLY A 296 24.67 -12.72 -4.70
N ALA A 297 25.19 -11.77 -5.50
CA ALA A 297 25.14 -10.34 -5.18
C ALA A 297 23.70 -9.91 -4.82
N ALA A 298 23.52 -9.33 -3.64
CA ALA A 298 22.21 -9.02 -3.10
C ALA A 298 21.46 -8.05 -4.05
N ALA A 299 20.27 -8.43 -4.52
CA ALA A 299 19.49 -7.68 -5.51
C ALA A 299 18.08 -7.41 -4.98
N CYS A 300 17.46 -6.32 -5.40
CA CYS A 300 16.07 -6.01 -5.06
C CYS A 300 15.28 -5.51 -6.27
N TYR A 301 13.96 -5.61 -6.20
CA TYR A 301 13.09 -4.95 -7.17
C TYR A 301 12.94 -3.47 -6.82
N ALA A 302 13.11 -2.60 -7.81
CA ALA A 302 12.96 -1.16 -7.68
C ALA A 302 12.16 -0.59 -8.86
N ILE A 303 11.50 0.53 -8.59
CA ILE A 303 10.90 1.37 -9.63
C ILE A 303 12.01 2.24 -10.21
N VAL A 304 12.09 2.25 -11.53
CA VAL A 304 12.95 3.15 -12.32
C VAL A 304 12.09 3.93 -13.31
N TYR A 305 12.55 5.11 -13.70
CA TYR A 305 11.95 5.89 -14.78
C TYR A 305 12.70 5.58 -16.09
N GLU A 306 12.03 4.97 -17.06
CA GLU A 306 12.59 4.68 -18.39
C GLU A 306 12.18 5.79 -19.36
N TYR A 307 13.10 6.30 -20.17
CA TYR A 307 12.84 7.40 -21.09
C TYR A 307 12.04 6.92 -22.31
N LEU A 308 11.03 7.70 -22.71
CA LEU A 308 10.11 7.30 -23.79
C LEU A 308 10.45 7.90 -25.16
N CYS A 309 11.32 8.90 -25.24
CA CYS A 309 11.62 9.57 -26.51
C CYS A 309 12.81 8.95 -27.23
N GLY A 310 12.92 9.21 -28.53
CA GLY A 310 14.03 8.73 -29.37
C GLY A 310 15.39 9.22 -28.87
N VAL A 311 16.38 8.34 -28.96
CA VAL A 311 17.77 8.60 -28.54
C VAL A 311 18.73 8.65 -29.72
N GLU A 312 18.22 8.59 -30.96
CA GLU A 312 19.06 8.62 -32.16
C GLU A 312 19.89 9.90 -32.25
N GLY A 313 21.21 9.75 -32.39
CA GLY A 313 22.14 10.87 -32.48
C GLY A 313 22.51 11.51 -31.14
N LEU A 314 21.98 11.01 -30.02
CA LEU A 314 22.41 11.44 -28.69
C LEU A 314 23.72 10.77 -28.29
N ARG A 315 24.46 11.43 -27.40
CA ARG A 315 25.69 10.88 -26.84
C ARG A 315 25.34 9.83 -25.78
N GLU A 316 25.77 8.60 -26.00
CA GLU A 316 25.77 7.56 -24.98
C GLU A 316 26.77 7.91 -23.86
N ILE A 317 26.41 7.61 -22.62
CA ILE A 317 27.23 7.80 -21.42
C ILE A 317 27.74 6.42 -20.96
N PRO A 318 29.01 6.07 -21.27
CA PRO A 318 29.60 4.80 -20.88
C PRO A 318 29.59 4.62 -19.37
N PHE A 319 29.56 3.37 -18.92
CA PHE A 319 29.51 3.03 -17.50
C PHE A 319 30.65 3.67 -16.69
N GLU A 320 31.84 3.83 -17.26
CA GLU A 320 33.01 4.45 -16.62
C GLU A 320 32.82 5.95 -16.35
N GLN A 321 31.91 6.60 -17.08
CA GLN A 321 31.59 8.03 -16.96
C GLN A 321 30.40 8.28 -16.02
N GLN A 322 29.81 7.23 -15.44
CA GLN A 322 28.70 7.33 -14.49
C GLN A 322 29.18 7.38 -13.02
N PRO A 323 28.44 8.04 -12.11
CA PRO A 323 27.17 8.72 -12.34
C PRO A 323 27.34 10.00 -13.16
N TYR A 324 26.36 10.31 -14.02
CA TYR A 324 26.34 11.50 -14.85
C TYR A 324 26.67 12.75 -14.01
N ARG A 325 27.56 13.59 -14.55
CA ARG A 325 27.94 14.87 -13.96
C ARG A 325 27.64 15.97 -14.96
N ASP A 326 26.66 16.81 -14.59
CA ASP A 326 26.37 18.10 -15.23
C ASP A 326 27.64 18.92 -15.48
#